data_AF-A0A354EQJ0-F1
#
_entry.id   AF-A0A354EQJ0-F1
#
_cell.length_a   1.000
_cell.length_b   1.000
_cell.length_c   1.000
_cell.angle_alpha   90.00
_cell.angle_beta   90.00
_cell.angle_gamma   90.00
#
_symmetry.space_group_name_H-M   'P 1'
#
loop_
_entity.id
_entity.type
_entity.pdbx_description
1 polymer ?
#
loop_
_entity_poly.entity_id
_entity_poly.type
_entity_poly.pdbx_seq_one_letter_code
_entity_poly.pdbx_strand_id
1 'polypeptide(L)' 'MGGWLSSACHIEVPPSVEGDGREGWLRFGAPPGLPHLPAEHHVRPQAGTLVLFPSYMWHGTQPFGGEASRLTLAFDVVPA' A
#
# COMPACT_ATOMS: atom_id res chain seq x y z
N MET A 1 -22.21 1.90 -1.31
CA MET A 1 -21.82 2.78 -2.42
C MET A 1 -20.30 2.81 -2.44
N GLY A 2 -19.66 2.57 -3.59
CA GLY A 2 -18.20 2.40 -3.65
C GLY A 2 -17.44 3.72 -3.43
N GLY A 3 -16.28 3.65 -2.78
CA GLY A 3 -15.35 4.78 -2.68
C GLY A 3 -14.87 5.22 -4.06
N TRP A 4 -14.57 6.51 -4.25
CA TRP A 4 -13.90 7.02 -5.45
C TRP A 4 -12.38 6.88 -5.31
N LEU A 5 -11.87 7.24 -4.13
CA LEU A 5 -10.48 7.06 -3.75
C LEU A 5 -10.42 6.17 -2.52
N SER A 6 -9.46 5.26 -2.51
CA SER A 6 -9.06 4.50 -1.32
C SER A 6 -7.75 5.07 -0.77
N SER A 7 -7.45 4.77 0.48
CA SER A 7 -6.27 5.31 1.15
C SER A 7 -5.43 4.28 1.91
N ALA A 8 -4.16 4.63 2.09
CA ALA A 8 -3.26 4.02 3.07
C ALA A 8 -2.54 5.13 3.83
N CYS A 9 -2.91 5.34 5.10
CA CYS A 9 -2.27 6.29 6.00
C CYS A 9 -1.28 5.56 6.89
N HIS A 10 0.02 5.77 6.67
CA HIS A 10 1.09 5.10 7.38
C HIS A 10 1.42 5.85 8.67
N ILE A 11 1.02 5.30 9.81
CA ILE A 11 1.26 5.89 11.14
C ILE A 11 2.59 5.41 11.69
N GLU A 12 2.83 4.10 11.60
CA GLU A 12 4.06 3.44 12.05
C GLU A 12 4.52 2.44 11.00
N VAL A 13 5.82 2.43 10.75
CA VAL A 13 6.44 1.74 9.62
C VAL A 13 7.73 1.06 10.12
N PRO A 14 7.88 -0.26 9.98
CA PRO A 14 9.00 -0.99 10.58
C PRO A 14 10.31 -0.76 9.80
N PRO A 15 11.50 -0.90 10.42
CA PRO A 15 12.78 -0.67 9.74
C PRO A 15 13.00 -1.53 8.48
N SER A 16 12.36 -2.70 8.39
CA SER A 16 12.48 -3.61 7.24
C SER A 16 12.04 -2.99 5.91
N VAL A 17 11.21 -1.94 5.92
CA VAL A 17 10.78 -1.26 4.68
C VAL A 17 11.83 -0.31 4.10
N GLU A 18 12.90 0.00 4.85
CA GLU A 18 13.85 1.03 4.46
C GLU A 18 14.81 0.60 3.35
N GLY A 19 14.96 -0.71 3.15
CA GLY A 19 15.83 -1.30 2.14
C GLY A 19 15.27 -1.21 0.71
N ASP A 20 16.15 -1.46 -0.26
CA ASP A 20 15.84 -1.38 -1.70
C ASP A 20 15.03 -2.60 -2.21
N GLY A 21 14.86 -3.63 -1.38
CA GLY A 21 14.10 -4.86 -1.70
C GLY A 21 12.58 -4.66 -1.79
N ARG A 22 12.08 -3.44 -1.51
CA ARG A 22 10.64 -3.09 -1.52
C ARG A 22 9.79 -3.88 -0.54
N GLU A 23 10.39 -4.45 0.50
CA GLU A 23 9.66 -5.11 1.57
C GLU A 23 8.65 -4.14 2.18
N GLY A 24 7.40 -4.56 2.29
CA GLY A 24 6.34 -3.75 2.90
C GLY A 24 5.92 -2.51 2.10
N TRP A 25 6.46 -2.32 0.88
CA TRP A 25 6.03 -1.23 0.00
C TRP A 25 4.61 -1.47 -0.50
N LEU A 26 3.85 -0.38 -0.68
CA LEU A 26 2.56 -0.45 -1.35
C LEU A 26 2.80 -0.65 -2.85
N ARG A 27 2.18 -1.67 -3.43
CA ARG A 27 2.28 -2.00 -4.87
C ARG A 27 0.96 -1.78 -5.56
N PHE A 28 1.00 -1.42 -6.83
CA PHE A 28 -0.17 -1.25 -7.70
C PHE A 28 -0.02 -2.04 -9.00
N GLY A 29 -1.14 -2.55 -9.56
CA GLY A 29 -1.19 -3.17 -10.89
C GLY A 29 -0.96 -4.68 -10.94
N ALA A 30 -0.72 -5.37 -9.81
CA ALA A 30 -0.58 -6.82 -9.77
C ALA A 30 -1.84 -7.50 -9.21
N PRO A 31 -2.87 -7.78 -10.04
CA PRO A 31 -4.13 -8.40 -9.63
C PRO A 31 -3.94 -9.79 -9.03
N PRO A 32 -4.81 -10.18 -8.07
CA PRO A 32 -4.80 -11.53 -7.53
C PRO A 32 -5.17 -12.55 -8.60
N GLY A 33 -4.50 -13.71 -8.60
CA GLY A 33 -4.78 -14.81 -9.53
C GLY A 33 -4.13 -14.70 -10.92
N LEU A 34 -3.42 -13.60 -11.21
CA LEU A 34 -2.71 -13.40 -12.49
C LEU A 34 -1.20 -13.19 -12.24
N PRO A 35 -0.44 -14.27 -11.95
CA PRO A 35 0.94 -14.17 -11.49
C PRO A 35 1.94 -13.61 -12.51
N HIS A 36 1.56 -13.54 -13.79
CA HIS A 36 2.39 -13.02 -14.88
C HIS A 36 2.26 -11.49 -15.06
N LEU A 37 1.35 -10.84 -14.33
CA LEU A 37 1.19 -9.38 -14.35
C LEU A 37 1.91 -8.78 -13.13
N PRO A 38 3.11 -8.21 -13.30
CA PRO A 38 3.84 -7.61 -12.20
C PRO A 38 3.18 -6.30 -11.74
N ALA A 39 3.55 -5.85 -10.55
CA ALA A 39 3.17 -4.50 -10.13
C ALA A 39 3.90 -3.46 -10.97
N GLU A 40 3.17 -2.47 -11.47
CA GLU A 40 3.68 -1.40 -12.34
C GLU A 40 4.18 -0.19 -11.55
N HIS A 41 3.68 -0.01 -10.33
CA HIS A 41 4.07 1.09 -9.46
C HIS A 41 4.24 0.64 -8.01
N HIS A 42 5.18 1.26 -7.31
CA HIS A 42 5.46 1.01 -5.90
C HIS A 42 5.67 2.33 -5.17
N VAL A 43 5.14 2.40 -3.95
CA VAL A 43 5.30 3.53 -3.04
C VAL A 43 5.94 3.03 -1.75
N ARG A 44 7.11 3.57 -1.42
CA ARG A 44 7.77 3.33 -0.14
C ARG A 44 6.96 4.00 0.98
N PRO A 45 6.47 3.25 1.98
CA PRO A 45 5.76 3.85 3.10
C PRO A 45 6.73 4.66 3.95
N GLN A 46 6.29 5.83 4.40
CA GLN A 46 6.99 6.64 5.39
C GLN A 46 5.99 7.03 6.48
N ALA A 47 6.40 6.99 7.75
CA ALA A 47 5.53 7.40 8.84
C ALA A 47 5.04 8.85 8.62
N GLY A 48 3.75 9.09 8.80
CA GLY A 48 3.09 10.37 8.54
C GLY A 48 2.62 10.59 7.09
N THR A 49 2.77 9.61 6.20
CA THR A 49 2.30 9.74 4.81
C THR A 49 0.90 9.17 4.61
N LEU A 50 0.12 9.84 3.75
CA LEU A 50 -1.17 9.39 3.26
C LEU A 50 -1.05 9.14 1.75
N VAL A 51 -1.23 7.90 1.33
CA VAL A 51 -1.34 7.55 -0.10
C VAL A 51 -2.81 7.49 -0.47
N LEU A 52 -3.20 8.20 -1.53
CA LEU A 52 -4.54 8.19 -2.11
C LEU A 52 -4.47 7.62 -3.53
N PHE A 53 -5.42 6.75 -3.89
CA PHE A 53 -5.45 6.12 -5.20
C PHE A 53 -6.89 5.77 -5.62
N PRO A 54 -7.17 5.64 -6.93
CA PRO A 54 -8.48 5.22 -7.40
C PRO A 54 -8.89 3.87 -6.78
N SER A 55 -10.10 3.79 -6.23
CA SER A 55 -10.58 2.62 -5.48
C SER A 55 -10.61 1.33 -6.30
N TYR A 56 -10.71 1.44 -7.63
CA TYR A 56 -10.71 0.32 -8.56
C TYR A 56 -9.30 -0.20 -8.90
N MET A 57 -8.24 0.42 -8.40
CA MET A 57 -6.87 0.01 -8.71
C MET A 57 -6.46 -1.19 -7.86
N TRP A 58 -6.00 -2.26 -8.52
CA TRP A 58 -5.40 -3.40 -7.83
C TRP A 58 -4.17 -2.94 -7.04
N HIS A 59 -4.18 -3.19 -5.74
CA HIS A 59 -3.11 -2.78 -4.84
C HIS A 59 -2.90 -3.80 -3.71
N GLY A 60 -1.76 -3.69 -3.04
CA GLY A 60 -1.46 -4.51 -1.86
C GLY A 60 -0.15 -4.10 -1.21
N THR A 61 0.12 -4.59 0.00
CA THR A 61 1.46 -4.45 0.58
C THR A 61 2.33 -5.61 0.10
N GLN A 62 3.57 -5.33 -0.31
CA GLN A 62 4.60 -6.35 -0.49
C GLN A 62 4.85 -7.11 0.83
N PRO A 63 5.16 -8.41 0.79
CA PRO A 63 5.58 -9.15 1.98
C PRO A 63 6.78 -8.46 2.66
N PHE A 64 6.82 -8.52 3.98
CA PHE A 64 7.92 -8.02 4.80
C PHE A 64 8.03 -8.85 6.07
N GLY A 65 9.24 -8.94 6.61
CA GLY A 65 9.52 -9.63 7.86
C GLY A 65 9.88 -8.70 9.01
N GLY A 66 10.25 -9.32 10.13
CA GLY A 66 10.69 -8.66 11.36
C GLY A 66 9.63 -8.66 12.47
N GLU A 67 10.08 -8.34 13.69
CA GLU A 67 9.23 -8.32 14.90
C GLU A 67 8.66 -6.92 15.21
N ALA A 68 9.07 -5.90 14.46
CA ALA A 68 8.61 -4.52 14.66
C ALA A 68 7.18 -4.32 14.15
N SER A 69 6.42 -3.48 14.84
CA SER A 69 5.04 -3.16 14.50
C SER A 69 4.92 -2.33 13.21
N ARG A 70 3.79 -2.51 12.53
CA ARG A 70 3.31 -1.64 11.45
C ARG A 70 1.89 -1.21 11.77
N LEU A 71 1.63 0.10 11.73
CA LEU A 71 0.30 0.66 11.90
C LEU A 71 -0.10 1.46 10.66
N THR A 72 -1.19 1.06 10.02
CA THR A 72 -1.76 1.75 8.86
C THR A 72 -3.27 1.88 9.03
N LEU A 73 -3.79 3.08 8.80
CA LEU A 73 -5.22 3.36 8.75
C LEU A 73 -5.66 3.44 7.29
N ALA A 74 -6.69 2.68 6.91
CA ALA A 74 -7.27 2.71 5.58
C ALA A 74 -8.71 3.24 5.65
N PHE A 75 -9.08 4.07 4.67
CA PHE A 75 -10.43 4.61 4.52
C PHE A 75 -10.73 4.91 3.04
N ASP A 76 -12.01 5.03 2.72
CA ASP A 76 -12.48 5.42 1.39
C ASP A 76 -13.06 6.84 1.41
N VAL A 77 -12.88 7.56 0.31
CA VAL A 77 -13.40 8.92 0.08
C VAL A 77 -14.44 8.88 -1.02
N VAL A 78 -15.56 9.56 -0.80
CA VAL A 78 -16.63 9.80 -1.79
C VAL A 78 -16.84 11.31 -1.97
N PRO A 79 -17.33 11.78 -3.13
CA PRO A 79 -17.70 13.18 -3.32
C PRO A 79 -18.79 13.64 -2.34
N ALA A 80 -18.79 14.94 -2.06
CA ALA A 80 -19.80 15.62 -1.25
C ALA A 80 -21.12 15.85 -2.02
#